data_AF-A0A0F7ZRP1-F1
#
_entry.id   AF-A0A0F7ZRP1-F1
#
_cell.length_a   1.000
_cell.length_b   1.000
_cell.length_c   1.000
_cell.angle_alpha   90.00
_cell.angle_beta   90.00
_cell.angle_gamma   90.00
#
_symmetry.space_group_name_H-M   'P 1'
#
loop_
_entity.id
_entity.type
_entity.pdbx_description
1 polymer ?
#
loop_
_entity_poly.entity_id
_entity_poly.type
_entity_poly.pdbx_seq_one_letter_code
_entity_poly.pdbx_strand_id
1 'polypeptide(L)'
;MSNAIEDPRVRAAIEHYLLDLENTQPRNTRRNYLPKQEEWKQWCRVNWPAIPKVWPAPVPQGQQLPGDLVDEGKLLLFMKEAVVSRPPRKGKRVTDDKNRHLEAQEVKRAVKRRKMHPDTIFVDGGGSEYDESDSEVESYESTLRLQYNTVRGYVSAIQKLYDEQKSRGVNPAARPQGVAMKALKRSILATTWTRKRKEYTDRGVGTLRDVYAPAQIPDHTNVAWSERKEIACALRTQVDFLLGNHMLLRSGNRLPMELADCFPLDLPNEGLKVPGYTTKALVVVMNCGKTNQHGRMEYGSALRHRDPRSCLVGALAFWFFWRWQVERDRKVPRLPKKRRLV
;
A
#
# COMPACT_ATOMS: atom_id res chain seq x y z
N MET A 1 0.58 -41.39 16.36
CA MET A 1 -0.24 -41.77 15.20
C MET A 1 0.55 -41.43 13.94
N SER A 2 0.86 -42.47 13.17
CA SER A 2 1.60 -42.55 11.90
C SER A 2 2.69 -41.51 11.62
N ASN A 3 3.95 -41.89 11.88
CA ASN A 3 5.03 -41.57 10.93
C ASN A 3 4.70 -42.29 9.61
N ALA A 4 3.75 -41.75 8.84
CA ALA A 4 3.68 -42.08 7.43
C ALA A 4 5.02 -41.61 6.86
N ILE A 5 5.84 -42.55 6.41
CA ILE A 5 7.03 -42.26 5.62
C ILE A 5 6.50 -41.43 4.44
N GLU A 6 6.68 -40.12 4.53
CA GLU A 6 6.16 -39.17 3.56
C GLU A 6 6.80 -39.54 2.21
N ASP A 7 5.96 -39.90 1.22
CA ASP A 7 6.44 -40.37 -0.08
C ASP A 7 7.47 -39.35 -0.61
N PRO A 8 8.72 -39.76 -0.92
CA PRO A 8 9.76 -38.84 -1.34
C PRO A 8 9.34 -38.02 -2.58
N ARG A 9 8.45 -38.56 -3.43
CA ARG A 9 7.88 -37.84 -4.58
C ARG A 9 6.95 -36.72 -4.15
N VAL A 10 6.15 -36.92 -3.11
CA VAL A 10 5.26 -35.90 -2.54
C VAL A 10 6.10 -34.77 -1.95
N ARG A 11 7.14 -35.11 -1.18
CA ARG A 11 8.05 -34.10 -0.60
C ARG A 11 8.79 -33.31 -1.68
N ALA A 12 9.30 -33.98 -2.72
CA ALA A 12 9.96 -33.32 -3.84
C ALA A 12 9.00 -32.37 -4.59
N ALA A 13 7.74 -32.78 -4.81
CA ALA A 13 6.73 -31.92 -5.43
C ALA A 13 6.42 -30.68 -4.57
N ILE A 14 6.28 -30.84 -3.26
CA ILE A 14 6.06 -29.73 -2.33
C ILE A 14 7.22 -28.73 -2.39
N GLU A 15 8.47 -29.19 -2.26
CA GLU A 15 9.63 -28.29 -2.30
C GLU A 15 9.77 -27.61 -3.66
N HIS A 16 9.52 -28.32 -4.77
CA HIS A 16 9.52 -27.72 -6.11
C HIS A 16 8.56 -26.54 -6.21
N TYR A 17 7.30 -26.70 -5.79
CA TYR A 17 6.31 -25.63 -5.87
C TYR A 17 6.50 -24.52 -4.83
N LEU A 18 7.11 -24.81 -3.68
CA LEU A 18 7.48 -23.78 -2.72
C LEU A 18 8.63 -22.90 -3.25
N LEU A 19 9.63 -23.50 -3.93
CA LEU A 19 10.70 -22.77 -4.61
C LEU A 19 10.15 -21.94 -5.78
N ASP A 20 9.25 -22.50 -6.58
CA ASP A 20 8.58 -21.75 -7.65
C ASP A 20 7.76 -20.57 -7.11
N LEU A 21 7.05 -20.76 -5.99
CA LEU A 21 6.33 -19.69 -5.31
C LEU A 21 7.28 -18.58 -4.83
N GLU A 22 8.47 -18.92 -4.32
CA GLU A 22 9.47 -17.93 -3.91
C GLU A 22 10.02 -17.12 -5.10
N ASN A 23 10.22 -17.79 -6.25
CA ASN A 23 10.71 -17.17 -7.48
C ASN A 23 9.65 -16.28 -8.16
N THR A 24 8.39 -16.70 -8.15
CA THR A 24 7.27 -15.98 -8.78
C THR A 24 6.66 -14.91 -7.87
N GLN A 25 6.99 -14.90 -6.57
CA GLN A 25 6.43 -13.93 -5.63
C GLN A 25 6.77 -12.48 -6.04
N PRO A 26 5.78 -11.56 -6.07
CA PRO A 26 6.04 -10.17 -6.42
C PRO A 26 7.13 -9.54 -5.56
N ARG A 27 8.09 -8.86 -6.19
CA ARG A 27 9.24 -8.20 -5.53
C ARG A 27 8.82 -7.33 -4.34
N ASN A 28 7.69 -6.62 -4.46
CA ASN A 28 7.15 -5.78 -3.38
C ASN A 28 6.69 -6.59 -2.17
N THR A 29 6.08 -7.76 -2.39
CA THR A 29 5.64 -8.66 -1.32
C THR A 29 6.86 -9.24 -0.61
N ARG A 30 7.86 -9.71 -1.36
CA ARG A 30 9.13 -10.21 -0.79
C ARG A 30 9.81 -9.14 0.06
N ARG A 31 9.99 -7.93 -0.47
CA ARG A 31 10.56 -6.78 0.24
C ARG A 31 9.77 -6.42 1.52
N ASN A 32 8.46 -6.65 1.53
CA ASN A 32 7.60 -6.34 2.66
C ASN A 32 7.57 -7.46 3.71
N TYR A 33 7.63 -8.73 3.31
CA TYR A 33 7.45 -9.88 4.20
C TYR A 33 8.76 -10.33 4.84
N LEU A 34 9.86 -10.40 4.08
CA LEU A 34 11.14 -10.90 4.59
C LEU A 34 11.61 -10.18 5.86
N PRO A 35 11.60 -8.83 5.95
CA PRO A 35 12.05 -8.17 7.18
C PRO A 35 11.16 -8.48 8.39
N LYS A 36 9.86 -8.73 8.17
CA LYS A 36 8.90 -9.04 9.25
C LYS A 36 9.06 -10.48 9.73
N GLN A 37 9.33 -11.40 8.81
CA GLN A 37 9.64 -12.79 9.12
C GLN A 37 10.99 -12.92 9.82
N GLU A 38 11.99 -12.14 9.41
CA GLU A 38 13.30 -12.12 10.08
C GLU A 38 13.18 -11.57 11.51
N GLU A 39 12.42 -10.50 11.70
CA GLU A 39 12.13 -9.98 13.02
C GLU A 39 11.40 -10.99 13.92
N TRP A 40 10.44 -11.73 13.36
CA TRP A 40 9.78 -12.85 14.05
C TRP A 40 10.79 -13.91 14.47
N LYS A 41 11.67 -14.36 13.56
CA LYS A 41 12.71 -15.36 13.84
C LYS A 41 13.66 -14.90 14.95
N GLN A 42 14.08 -13.64 14.92
CA GLN A 42 14.95 -13.05 15.93
C GLN A 42 14.26 -13.00 17.30
N TRP A 43 13.00 -12.54 17.36
CA TRP A 43 12.23 -12.57 18.59
C TRP A 43 12.04 -14.00 19.10
N CYS A 44 11.81 -14.97 18.20
CA CYS A 44 11.67 -16.36 18.58
C CYS A 44 12.94 -16.97 19.17
N ARG A 45 14.12 -16.65 18.63
CA ARG A 45 15.42 -17.11 19.14
C ARG A 45 15.70 -16.67 20.58
N VAL A 46 15.17 -15.50 20.97
CA VAL A 46 15.38 -14.95 22.32
C VAL A 46 14.36 -15.51 23.32
N ASN A 47 13.13 -15.75 22.89
CA ASN A 47 12.01 -16.06 23.79
C ASN A 47 11.62 -17.55 23.86
N TRP A 48 12.10 -18.38 22.93
CA TRP A 48 11.68 -19.78 22.82
C TRP A 48 12.86 -20.72 22.61
N PRO A 49 12.80 -21.95 23.15
CA PRO A 49 13.86 -22.94 22.96
C PRO A 49 14.00 -23.29 21.48
N ALA A 50 15.21 -23.65 21.06
CA ALA A 50 15.46 -24.09 19.68
C ALA A 50 14.64 -25.34 19.32
N ILE A 51 14.37 -25.52 18.02
CA ILE A 51 13.69 -26.72 17.53
C ILE A 51 14.58 -27.93 17.83
N PRO A 52 14.07 -28.96 18.54
CA PRO A 52 14.83 -30.17 18.82
C PRO A 52 15.32 -30.87 17.54
N LYS A 53 16.45 -31.59 17.62
CA LYS A 53 16.98 -32.35 16.47
C LYS A 53 16.01 -33.41 15.96
N VAL A 54 15.20 -33.98 16.86
CA VAL A 54 14.13 -34.92 16.53
C VAL A 54 12.82 -34.13 16.55
N TRP A 55 12.29 -33.84 15.37
CA TRP A 55 11.05 -33.09 15.18
C TRP A 55 10.28 -33.67 13.98
N PRO A 56 8.94 -33.78 14.02
CA PRO A 56 8.00 -33.33 15.07
C PRO A 56 8.06 -34.17 16.36
N ALA A 57 8.07 -33.50 17.52
CA ALA A 57 7.95 -34.15 18.83
C ALA A 57 6.59 -33.85 19.47
N PRO A 58 6.05 -34.72 20.34
CA PRO A 58 4.86 -34.39 21.13
C PRO A 58 5.09 -33.12 21.95
N VAL A 59 4.26 -32.11 21.73
CA VAL A 59 4.28 -30.87 22.50
C VAL A 59 3.26 -31.01 23.64
N PRO A 60 3.65 -30.84 24.91
CA PRO A 60 2.71 -30.85 26.02
C PRO A 60 1.57 -29.86 25.81
N GLN A 61 0.36 -30.25 26.19
CA GLN A 61 -0.82 -29.40 26.03
C GLN A 61 -0.61 -28.06 26.76
N GLY A 62 -0.82 -26.95 26.05
CA GLY A 62 -0.65 -25.61 26.58
C GLY A 62 0.74 -25.00 26.40
N GLN A 63 1.75 -25.77 25.96
CA GLN A 63 3.05 -25.21 25.58
C GLN A 63 3.04 -24.71 24.12
N GLN A 64 3.78 -23.64 23.90
CA GLN A 64 4.00 -23.07 22.57
C GLN A 64 5.04 -23.89 21.81
N LEU A 65 5.01 -23.79 20.48
CA LEU A 65 5.96 -24.53 19.64
C LEU A 65 7.39 -24.01 19.86
N PRO A 66 8.43 -24.83 19.65
CA PRO A 66 9.81 -24.36 19.74
C PRO A 66 10.19 -23.48 18.54
N GLY A 67 11.26 -22.70 18.70
CA GLY A 67 11.90 -21.89 17.68
C GLY A 67 10.96 -20.95 16.94
N ASP A 68 11.13 -20.85 15.63
CA ASP A 68 10.36 -19.96 14.75
C ASP A 68 9.08 -20.60 14.19
N LEU A 69 8.72 -21.82 14.63
CA LEU A 69 7.46 -22.46 14.27
C LEU A 69 6.29 -21.61 14.72
N VAL A 70 5.36 -21.32 13.82
CA VAL A 70 4.29 -20.36 14.08
C VAL A 70 3.12 -21.04 14.79
N ASP A 71 2.72 -20.51 15.95
CA ASP A 71 1.44 -20.80 16.58
C ASP A 71 0.71 -19.50 16.97
N GLU A 72 -0.58 -19.61 17.30
CA GLU A 72 -1.40 -18.44 17.63
C GLU A 72 -0.94 -17.71 18.89
N GLY A 73 -0.48 -18.44 19.91
CA GLY A 73 -0.01 -17.87 21.17
C GLY A 73 1.22 -17.02 20.97
N LYS A 74 2.24 -17.56 20.29
CA LYS A 74 3.46 -16.81 19.93
C LYS A 74 3.14 -15.62 19.04
N LEU A 75 2.26 -15.78 18.05
CA LEU A 75 1.89 -14.67 17.17
C LEU A 75 1.22 -13.54 17.96
N LEU A 76 0.28 -13.85 18.84
CA LEU A 76 -0.37 -12.86 19.69
C LEU A 76 0.63 -12.13 20.60
N LEU A 77 1.52 -12.88 21.25
CA LEU A 77 2.51 -12.33 22.17
C LEU A 77 3.48 -11.40 21.44
N PHE A 78 4.04 -11.86 20.33
CA PHE A 78 4.90 -11.04 19.46
C PHE A 78 4.20 -9.76 19.01
N MET A 79 2.93 -9.86 18.60
CA MET A 79 2.18 -8.69 18.17
C MET A 79 1.98 -7.70 19.32
N LYS A 80 1.70 -8.18 20.55
CA LYS A 80 1.52 -7.35 21.74
C LYS A 80 2.82 -6.66 22.16
N GLU A 81 3.91 -7.41 22.24
CA GLU A 81 5.16 -6.97 22.87
C GLU A 81 6.11 -6.27 21.91
N ALA A 82 6.25 -6.76 20.68
CA ALA A 82 7.26 -6.28 19.73
C ALA A 82 6.72 -5.37 18.63
N VAL A 83 5.43 -5.49 18.28
CA VAL A 83 4.84 -4.81 17.11
C VAL A 83 3.90 -3.68 17.48
N VAL A 84 2.84 -3.95 18.25
CA VAL A 84 1.76 -2.98 18.51
C VAL A 84 2.17 -1.94 19.57
N SER A 85 2.94 -2.35 20.57
CA SER A 85 3.46 -1.50 21.65
C SER A 85 4.37 -0.38 21.16
N ARG A 86 5.14 -0.61 20.09
CA ARG A 86 6.22 0.28 19.67
C ARG A 86 5.79 1.42 18.73
N PRO A 87 6.56 2.53 18.73
CA PRO A 87 6.41 3.55 17.71
C PRO A 87 6.94 3.09 16.33
N PRO A 88 6.47 3.71 15.24
CA PRO A 88 7.06 3.50 13.91
C PRO A 88 8.54 3.91 13.89
N ARG A 89 9.38 3.12 13.22
CA ARG A 89 10.84 3.38 13.16
C ARG A 89 11.22 4.53 12.22
N LYS A 90 10.46 4.74 11.14
CA LYS A 90 10.77 5.70 10.06
C LYS A 90 9.47 6.25 9.44
N GLY A 91 9.61 7.38 8.74
CA GLY A 91 8.57 7.96 7.89
C GLY A 91 8.12 9.33 8.36
N LYS A 92 7.40 10.04 7.49
CA LYS A 92 6.95 11.43 7.70
C LYS A 92 6.28 11.64 9.06
N ARG A 93 5.38 10.73 9.45
CA ARG A 93 4.68 10.80 10.75
C ARG A 93 5.62 10.81 11.96
N VAL A 94 6.77 10.15 11.89
CA VAL A 94 7.76 10.15 12.98
C VAL A 94 8.52 11.47 13.00
N THR A 95 8.87 11.99 11.82
CA THR A 95 9.49 13.31 11.69
C THR A 95 8.57 14.41 12.20
N ASP A 96 7.30 14.40 11.80
CA ASP A 96 6.30 15.37 12.25
C ASP A 96 6.07 15.28 13.77
N ASP A 97 6.16 14.09 14.37
CA ASP A 97 6.04 13.91 15.82
C ASP A 97 7.23 14.49 16.58
N LYS A 98 8.44 14.27 16.06
CA LYS A 98 9.66 14.88 16.61
C LYS A 98 9.61 16.41 16.54
N ASN A 99 9.21 16.96 15.39
CA ASN A 99 9.11 18.40 15.21
C ASN A 99 8.09 19.00 16.19
N ARG A 100 6.90 18.39 16.34
CA ARG A 100 5.90 18.84 17.31
C ARG A 100 6.40 18.78 18.75
N HIS A 101 7.20 17.78 19.10
CA HIS A 101 7.78 17.69 20.44
C HIS A 101 8.82 18.80 20.69
N LEU A 102 9.68 19.07 19.72
CA LEU A 102 10.66 20.17 19.79
C LEU A 102 9.97 21.53 19.92
N GLU A 103 8.97 21.80 19.07
CA GLU A 103 8.14 23.01 19.15
C GLU A 103 7.48 23.16 20.53
N ALA A 104 6.93 22.06 21.08
CA ALA A 104 6.32 22.08 22.41
C ALA A 104 7.34 22.36 23.51
N GLN A 105 8.56 21.80 23.41
CA GLN A 105 9.65 22.09 24.36
C GLN A 105 10.11 23.56 24.28
N GLU A 106 10.21 24.12 23.07
CA GLU A 106 10.53 25.54 22.88
C GLU A 106 9.47 26.45 23.50
N VAL A 107 8.18 26.15 23.28
CA VAL A 107 7.08 26.88 23.92
C VAL A 107 7.14 26.78 25.44
N LYS A 108 7.37 25.58 26.01
CA LYS A 108 7.55 25.40 27.46
C LYS A 108 8.72 26.24 27.99
N ARG A 109 9.86 26.24 27.29
CA ARG A 109 11.04 27.05 27.66
C ARG A 109 10.75 28.55 27.59
N ALA A 110 10.04 29.01 26.55
CA ALA A 110 9.64 30.41 26.42
C ALA A 110 8.68 30.84 27.54
N VAL A 111 7.72 29.99 27.93
CA VAL A 111 6.82 30.25 29.07
C VAL A 111 7.60 30.28 30.39
N LYS A 112 8.57 29.38 30.61
CA LYS A 112 9.43 29.40 31.82
C LYS A 112 10.24 30.71 31.88
N ARG A 113 10.83 31.15 30.77
CA ARG A 113 11.56 32.44 30.69
C ARG A 113 10.67 33.63 31.03
N ARG A 114 9.44 33.69 30.49
CA ARG A 114 8.47 34.74 30.82
C ARG A 114 8.02 34.73 32.28
N LYS A 115 7.98 33.56 32.94
CA LYS A 115 7.67 33.46 34.37
C LYS A 115 8.83 33.88 35.28
N MET A 116 10.08 33.75 34.83
CA MET A 116 11.26 34.19 35.57
C MET A 116 11.52 35.69 35.47
N HIS A 117 11.10 36.32 34.37
CA HIS A 117 11.02 37.77 34.23
C HIS A 117 9.57 38.23 34.04
N PRO A 118 8.73 38.16 35.10
CA PRO A 118 7.50 38.93 35.09
C PRO A 118 7.91 40.41 35.04
N ASP A 119 7.22 41.24 34.25
CA ASP A 119 7.51 42.66 34.12
C ASP A 119 7.57 43.33 35.52
N THR A 120 8.78 43.46 36.08
CA THR A 120 9.05 44.20 37.31
C THR A 120 9.33 45.64 36.94
N ILE A 121 8.43 46.53 37.35
CA ILE A 121 8.76 47.92 37.63
C ILE A 121 9.93 47.89 38.62
N PHE A 122 11.08 48.45 38.21
CA PHE A 122 12.29 48.52 39.02
C PHE A 122 12.00 49.21 40.36
N VAL A 123 12.11 48.48 41.46
CA VAL A 123 12.51 49.04 42.75
C VAL A 123 13.70 48.21 43.22
N ASP A 124 14.83 48.89 43.31
CA ASP A 124 16.15 48.36 43.61
C ASP A 124 16.24 47.84 45.05
N GLY A 125 16.82 46.66 45.24
CA GLY A 125 17.08 46.14 46.58
C GLY A 125 17.23 44.62 46.70
N GLY A 126 18.48 44.16 46.70
CA GLY A 126 18.94 43.07 47.58
C GLY A 126 18.81 41.64 47.05
N GLY A 127 19.94 40.96 46.95
CA GLY A 127 20.10 39.63 46.35
C GLY A 127 19.22 38.51 46.91
N SER A 128 18.93 37.54 46.05
CA SER A 128 18.75 36.15 46.46
C SER A 128 19.31 35.22 45.39
N GLU A 129 20.20 34.37 45.85
CA GLU A 129 20.75 33.16 45.24
C GLU A 129 19.60 32.31 44.66
N TYR A 130 19.64 32.01 43.35
CA TYR A 130 18.73 31.07 42.72
C TYR A 130 19.52 29.91 42.13
N ASP A 131 19.34 28.79 42.82
CA ASP A 131 19.74 27.43 42.56
C ASP A 131 19.57 27.04 41.08
N GLU A 132 20.68 26.70 40.43
CA GLU A 132 20.75 26.22 39.05
C GLU A 132 20.43 24.73 39.01
N SER A 133 19.18 24.36 39.32
CA SER A 133 18.76 22.95 39.30
C SER A 133 18.18 22.55 37.94
N ASP A 134 18.99 21.74 37.26
CA ASP A 134 18.60 20.53 36.53
C ASP A 134 17.92 20.71 35.16
N SER A 135 18.75 20.76 34.12
CA SER A 135 18.33 20.43 32.76
C SER A 135 18.23 18.91 32.61
N GLU A 136 17.20 18.29 33.20
CA GLU A 136 16.78 16.95 32.80
C GLU A 136 16.46 17.01 31.30
N VAL A 137 17.30 16.36 30.49
CA VAL A 137 17.01 16.10 29.08
C VAL A 137 15.85 15.11 29.08
N GLU A 138 14.62 15.63 29.07
CA GLU A 138 13.39 14.85 28.97
C GLU A 138 13.51 13.93 27.74
N SER A 139 13.76 12.64 28.00
CA SER A 139 13.98 11.63 26.96
C SER A 139 12.75 11.56 26.07
N TYR A 140 12.92 11.83 24.77
CA TYR A 140 11.82 11.79 23.81
C TYR A 140 11.31 10.35 23.62
N GLU A 141 10.21 10.02 24.28
CA GLU A 141 9.45 8.80 24.01
C GLU A 141 8.24 9.11 23.12
N SER A 142 8.29 8.63 21.87
CA SER A 142 7.20 8.84 20.92
C SER A 142 5.95 8.08 21.35
N THR A 143 4.84 8.80 21.51
CA THR A 143 3.52 8.24 21.79
C THR A 143 2.88 7.58 20.56
N LEU A 144 3.55 7.65 19.40
CA LEU A 144 3.05 7.02 18.19
C LEU A 144 2.92 5.52 18.35
N ARG A 145 1.97 4.98 17.59
CA ARG A 145 1.73 3.55 17.43
C ARG A 145 1.69 3.20 15.95
N LEU A 146 2.09 1.97 15.62
CA LEU A 146 2.01 1.45 14.26
C LEU A 146 0.57 1.55 13.72
N GLN A 147 0.45 1.87 12.44
CA GLN A 147 -0.84 1.88 11.76
C GLN A 147 -1.33 0.44 11.54
N TYR A 148 -2.65 0.27 11.55
CA TYR A 148 -3.29 -1.03 11.34
C TYR A 148 -2.80 -1.75 10.07
N ASN A 149 -2.55 -1.03 8.97
CA ASN A 149 -2.05 -1.64 7.74
C ASN A 149 -0.66 -2.29 7.91
N THR A 150 0.21 -1.71 8.74
CA THR A 150 1.52 -2.28 9.07
C THR A 150 1.35 -3.54 9.90
N VAL A 151 0.51 -3.47 10.96
CA VAL A 151 0.16 -4.61 11.82
C VAL A 151 -0.42 -5.76 10.99
N ARG A 152 -1.38 -5.46 10.10
CA ARG A 152 -1.94 -6.44 9.16
C ARG A 152 -0.85 -7.07 8.30
N GLY A 153 0.12 -6.28 7.85
CA GLY A 153 1.28 -6.77 7.09
C GLY A 153 2.16 -7.76 7.87
N TYR A 154 2.36 -7.55 9.18
CA TYR A 154 3.04 -8.54 10.06
C TYR A 154 2.26 -9.84 10.15
N VAL A 155 0.96 -9.75 10.43
CA VAL A 155 0.11 -10.94 10.52
C VAL A 155 0.13 -11.73 9.21
N SER A 156 0.01 -11.07 8.06
CA SER A 156 0.06 -11.75 6.76
C SER A 156 1.44 -12.34 6.44
N ALA A 157 2.53 -11.68 6.83
CA ALA A 157 3.88 -12.20 6.61
C ALA A 157 4.17 -13.45 7.45
N ILE A 158 3.73 -13.46 8.71
CA ILE A 158 3.92 -14.60 9.63
C ILE A 158 2.93 -15.72 9.28
N GLN A 159 1.71 -15.42 8.82
CA GLN A 159 0.80 -16.43 8.28
C GLN A 159 1.36 -17.10 7.01
N LYS A 160 2.07 -16.36 6.15
CA LYS A 160 2.79 -16.98 5.01
C LYS A 160 3.88 -17.94 5.49
N LEU A 161 4.65 -17.54 6.51
CA LEU A 161 5.65 -18.42 7.13
C LEU A 161 5.01 -19.69 7.70
N TYR A 162 3.87 -19.56 8.39
CA TYR A 162 3.07 -20.71 8.84
C TYR A 162 2.63 -21.59 7.66
N ASP A 163 2.11 -21.02 6.59
CA ASP A 163 1.60 -21.78 5.43
C ASP A 163 2.76 -22.58 4.79
N GLU A 164 3.97 -22.00 4.68
CA GLU A 164 5.19 -22.69 4.22
C GLU A 164 5.60 -23.82 5.19
N GLN A 165 5.62 -23.57 6.49
CA GLN A 165 5.92 -24.59 7.51
C GLN A 165 4.88 -25.72 7.55
N LYS A 166 3.61 -25.42 7.28
CA LYS A 166 2.52 -26.40 7.25
C LYS A 166 2.62 -27.29 6.03
N SER A 167 2.89 -26.72 4.86
CA SER A 167 3.12 -27.48 3.62
C SER A 167 4.30 -28.45 3.74
N ARG A 168 5.35 -28.08 4.49
CA ARG A 168 6.50 -28.95 4.78
C ARG A 168 6.26 -30.02 5.85
N GLY A 169 5.06 -30.09 6.42
CA GLY A 169 4.74 -31.03 7.50
C GLY A 169 5.43 -30.75 8.84
N VAL A 170 6.20 -29.66 8.97
CA VAL A 170 6.96 -29.35 10.19
C VAL A 170 6.13 -28.64 11.26
N ASN A 171 5.01 -28.00 10.91
CA ASN A 171 4.18 -27.28 11.87
C ASN A 171 2.90 -28.05 12.23
N PRO A 172 2.78 -28.59 13.46
CA PRO A 172 1.59 -29.33 13.86
C PRO A 172 0.41 -28.43 14.23
N ALA A 173 0.63 -27.14 14.53
CA ALA A 173 -0.41 -26.24 15.01
C ALA A 173 -1.51 -25.99 13.96
N ALA A 174 -2.66 -25.53 14.46
CA ALA A 174 -3.72 -24.97 13.65
C ALA A 174 -3.33 -23.57 13.14
N ARG A 175 -3.98 -23.14 12.06
CA ARG A 175 -3.71 -21.83 11.46
C ARG A 175 -4.00 -20.71 12.48
N PRO A 176 -3.09 -19.72 12.68
CA PRO A 176 -3.23 -18.70 13.70
C PRO A 176 -4.24 -17.61 13.30
N GLN A 177 -5.52 -17.94 13.36
CA GLN A 177 -6.67 -17.09 13.01
C GLN A 177 -7.83 -17.19 14.02
N GLY A 178 -7.57 -17.65 15.24
CA GLY A 178 -8.56 -17.75 16.30
C GLY A 178 -9.12 -16.40 16.77
N VAL A 179 -10.00 -16.51 17.76
CA VAL A 179 -10.82 -15.38 18.26
C VAL A 179 -9.95 -14.26 18.81
N ALA A 180 -8.89 -14.60 19.54
CA ALA A 180 -7.98 -13.61 20.13
C ALA A 180 -7.26 -12.78 19.05
N MET A 181 -6.81 -13.42 17.95
CA MET A 181 -6.21 -12.68 16.83
C MET A 181 -7.20 -11.73 16.15
N LYS A 182 -8.47 -12.14 16.03
CA LYS A 182 -9.55 -11.27 15.51
C LYS A 182 -9.83 -10.11 16.46
N ALA A 183 -9.86 -10.36 17.78
CA ALA A 183 -10.06 -9.34 18.80
C ALA A 183 -8.93 -8.30 18.80
N LEU A 184 -7.67 -8.72 18.70
CA LEU A 184 -6.51 -7.81 18.58
C LEU A 184 -6.67 -6.85 17.39
N LYS A 185 -6.98 -7.38 16.20
CA LYS A 185 -7.19 -6.56 14.99
C LYS A 185 -8.32 -5.55 15.17
N ARG A 186 -9.45 -5.99 15.76
CA ARG A 186 -10.60 -5.13 16.06
C ARG A 186 -10.26 -4.04 17.07
N SER A 187 -9.52 -4.36 18.14
CA SER A 187 -9.09 -3.39 19.15
C SER A 187 -8.23 -2.28 18.54
N ILE A 188 -7.27 -2.62 17.66
CA ILE A 188 -6.42 -1.63 16.99
C ILE A 188 -7.24 -0.70 16.10
N LEU A 189 -8.20 -1.25 15.36
CA LEU A 189 -9.12 -0.47 14.52
C LEU A 189 -10.01 0.46 15.37
N ALA A 190 -10.59 -0.06 16.45
CA ALA A 190 -11.43 0.70 17.37
C ALA A 190 -10.65 1.85 18.02
N THR A 191 -9.45 1.59 18.55
CA THR A 191 -8.57 2.61 19.13
C THR A 191 -8.18 3.67 18.09
N THR A 192 -7.86 3.25 16.86
CA THR A 192 -7.53 4.18 15.77
C THR A 192 -8.73 5.08 15.41
N TRP A 193 -9.93 4.49 15.36
CA TRP A 193 -11.17 5.21 15.08
C TRP A 193 -11.50 6.23 16.18
N THR A 194 -11.45 5.81 17.45
CA THR A 194 -11.66 6.68 18.61
C THR A 194 -10.66 7.82 18.64
N ARG A 195 -9.37 7.55 18.35
CA ARG A 195 -8.34 8.58 18.26
C ARG A 195 -8.66 9.61 17.16
N LYS A 196 -8.95 9.15 15.94
CA LYS A 196 -9.32 10.05 14.82
C LYS A 196 -10.53 10.92 15.14
N ARG A 197 -11.51 10.37 15.87
CA ARG A 197 -12.67 11.15 16.34
C ARG A 197 -12.29 12.22 17.37
N LYS A 198 -11.44 11.87 18.35
CA LYS A 198 -10.95 12.83 19.36
C LYS A 198 -10.09 13.94 18.74
N GLU A 199 -9.29 13.60 17.74
CA GLU A 199 -8.41 14.52 17.02
C GLU A 199 -9.15 15.36 15.95
N TYR A 200 -10.47 15.22 15.81
CA TYR A 200 -11.28 15.87 14.76
C TYR A 200 -10.66 15.74 13.36
N THR A 201 -10.02 14.60 13.06
CA THR A 201 -9.43 14.38 11.74
C THR A 201 -10.52 14.51 10.69
N ASP A 202 -10.24 15.26 9.62
CA ASP A 202 -11.18 15.42 8.52
C ASP A 202 -11.62 14.05 7.98
N ARG A 203 -12.95 13.86 7.94
CA ARG A 203 -13.60 12.64 7.49
C ARG A 203 -13.66 12.54 5.97
N GLY A 204 -13.47 13.67 5.28
CA GLY A 204 -13.38 13.74 3.82
C GLY A 204 -12.08 13.13 3.30
N VAL A 205 -10.98 13.24 4.05
CA VAL A 205 -9.64 12.77 3.64
C VAL A 205 -9.64 11.28 3.28
N GLY A 206 -9.11 10.97 2.10
CA GLY A 206 -9.04 9.62 1.54
C GLY A 206 -10.38 9.04 1.10
N THR A 207 -11.44 9.85 1.04
CA THR A 207 -12.74 9.46 0.47
C THR A 207 -12.91 10.02 -0.94
N LEU A 208 -14.01 9.69 -1.60
CA LEU A 208 -14.36 10.28 -2.89
C LEU A 208 -14.46 11.82 -2.85
N ARG A 209 -14.73 12.41 -1.66
CA ARG A 209 -14.78 13.86 -1.47
C ARG A 209 -13.41 14.54 -1.45
N ASP A 210 -12.34 13.77 -1.23
CA ASP A 210 -10.95 14.23 -1.28
C ASP A 210 -10.38 14.22 -2.71
N VAL A 211 -11.22 13.88 -3.69
CA VAL A 211 -10.86 13.79 -5.11
C VAL A 211 -11.53 14.94 -5.86
N TYR A 212 -11.03 15.27 -7.04
CA TYR A 212 -11.67 16.22 -7.95
C TYR A 212 -13.12 15.81 -8.25
N ALA A 213 -14.00 16.81 -8.36
CA ALA A 213 -15.35 16.63 -8.84
C ALA A 213 -15.34 16.36 -10.36
N PRO A 214 -16.31 15.60 -10.91
CA PRO A 214 -16.42 15.39 -12.35
C PRO A 214 -16.48 16.70 -13.16
N ALA A 215 -17.05 17.76 -12.59
CA ALA A 215 -17.12 19.09 -13.19
C ALA A 215 -15.74 19.76 -13.37
N GLN A 216 -14.71 19.30 -12.66
CA GLN A 216 -13.33 19.83 -12.75
C GLN A 216 -12.48 19.11 -13.80
N ILE A 217 -12.97 18.02 -14.40
CA ILE A 217 -12.27 17.30 -15.48
C ILE A 217 -11.94 18.24 -16.67
N PRO A 218 -12.86 19.10 -17.14
CA PRO A 218 -12.54 20.08 -18.17
C PRO A 218 -11.41 21.03 -17.79
N ASP A 219 -11.31 21.42 -16.52
CA ASP A 219 -10.25 22.33 -16.05
C ASP A 219 -8.87 21.68 -16.13
N HIS A 220 -8.77 20.40 -15.75
CA HIS A 220 -7.54 19.62 -15.94
C HIS A 220 -7.11 19.55 -17.41
N THR A 221 -8.08 19.37 -18.32
CA THR A 221 -7.83 19.42 -19.76
C THR A 221 -7.35 20.81 -20.19
N ASN A 222 -8.01 21.89 -19.76
CA ASN A 222 -7.60 23.25 -20.11
C ASN A 222 -6.16 23.55 -19.67
N VAL A 223 -5.76 23.08 -18.47
CA VAL A 223 -4.37 23.21 -17.99
C VAL A 223 -3.42 22.50 -18.94
N ALA A 224 -3.70 21.26 -19.36
CA ALA A 224 -2.85 20.53 -20.29
C ALA A 224 -2.70 21.25 -21.65
N TRP A 225 -3.76 21.91 -22.13
CA TRP A 225 -3.76 22.67 -23.38
C TRP A 225 -3.16 24.09 -23.26
N SER A 226 -3.06 24.61 -22.04
CA SER A 226 -2.38 25.87 -21.75
C SER A 226 -0.85 25.73 -21.72
N GLU A 227 -0.33 24.50 -21.57
CA GLU A 227 1.10 24.22 -21.62
C GLU A 227 1.69 24.57 -22.99
N ARG A 228 2.87 25.20 -22.99
CA ARG A 228 3.52 25.70 -24.21
C ARG A 228 4.88 25.07 -24.45
N LYS A 229 5.61 24.71 -23.39
CA LYS A 229 6.96 24.18 -23.48
C LYS A 229 6.96 22.67 -23.69
N GLU A 230 6.12 21.96 -22.94
CA GLU A 230 6.07 20.50 -22.93
C GLU A 230 4.69 19.94 -23.29
N ILE A 231 4.07 20.50 -24.33
CA ILE A 231 2.70 20.16 -24.73
C ILE A 231 2.50 18.66 -24.99
N ALA A 232 3.47 17.94 -25.55
CA ALA A 232 3.37 16.49 -25.73
C ALA A 232 3.29 15.72 -24.41
N CYS A 233 4.06 16.16 -23.41
CA CYS A 233 4.02 15.60 -22.06
C CYS A 233 2.66 15.90 -21.40
N ALA A 234 2.16 17.12 -21.58
CA ALA A 234 0.85 17.55 -21.07
C ALA A 234 -0.30 16.75 -21.69
N LEU A 235 -0.34 16.60 -23.02
CA LEU A 235 -1.33 15.79 -23.74
C LEU A 235 -1.28 14.32 -23.32
N ARG A 236 -0.08 13.75 -23.17
CA ARG A 236 0.10 12.37 -22.67
C ARG A 236 -0.43 12.22 -21.24
N THR A 237 -0.17 13.20 -20.38
CA THR A 237 -0.64 13.21 -18.99
C THR A 237 -2.16 13.33 -18.93
N GLN A 238 -2.77 14.15 -19.80
CA GLN A 238 -4.22 14.24 -19.96
C GLN A 238 -4.83 12.87 -20.33
N VAL A 239 -4.21 12.15 -21.27
CA VAL A 239 -4.67 10.80 -21.64
C VAL A 239 -4.55 9.82 -20.47
N ASP A 240 -3.44 9.79 -19.73
CA ASP A 240 -3.29 8.90 -18.56
C ASP A 240 -4.33 9.20 -17.46
N PHE A 241 -4.58 10.49 -17.21
CA PHE A 241 -5.62 10.93 -16.27
C PHE A 241 -7.01 10.43 -16.70
N LEU A 242 -7.38 10.65 -17.96
CA LEU A 242 -8.69 10.24 -18.49
C LEU A 242 -8.83 8.71 -18.58
N LEU A 243 -7.77 7.96 -18.88
CA LEU A 243 -7.77 6.49 -18.80
C LEU A 243 -8.10 6.01 -17.37
N GLY A 244 -7.50 6.67 -16.37
CA GLY A 244 -7.79 6.41 -14.97
C GLY A 244 -9.22 6.70 -14.58
N ASN A 245 -9.79 7.79 -15.09
CA ASN A 245 -11.13 8.23 -14.76
C ASN A 245 -12.21 7.38 -15.45
N HIS A 246 -12.14 7.23 -16.77
CA HIS A 246 -13.19 6.59 -17.57
C HIS A 246 -13.23 5.07 -17.41
N MET A 247 -12.07 4.44 -17.22
CA MET A 247 -11.96 2.98 -17.12
C MET A 247 -11.63 2.50 -15.70
N LEU A 248 -11.54 3.42 -14.72
CA LEU A 248 -11.17 3.14 -13.31
C LEU A 248 -9.85 2.37 -13.15
N LEU A 249 -8.92 2.60 -14.07
CA LEU A 249 -7.67 1.85 -14.14
C LEU A 249 -6.66 2.35 -13.11
N ARG A 250 -6.00 1.40 -12.45
CA ARG A 250 -4.82 1.65 -11.62
C ARG A 250 -3.61 1.93 -12.50
N SER A 251 -2.64 2.69 -12.01
CA SER A 251 -1.38 2.96 -12.73
C SER A 251 -0.67 1.69 -13.21
N GLY A 252 -0.73 0.61 -12.42
CA GLY A 252 -0.16 -0.69 -12.79
C GLY A 252 -0.81 -1.34 -14.02
N ASN A 253 -2.01 -0.94 -14.42
CA ASN A 253 -2.68 -1.39 -15.64
C ASN A 253 -2.50 -0.36 -16.77
N ARG A 254 -2.40 0.93 -16.46
CA ARG A 254 -2.26 2.01 -17.47
C ARG A 254 -0.87 2.11 -18.07
N LEU A 255 0.17 1.98 -17.24
CA LEU A 255 1.57 2.14 -17.68
C LEU A 255 2.05 1.08 -18.67
N PRO A 256 1.74 -0.23 -18.50
CA PRO A 256 2.16 -1.25 -19.47
C PRO A 256 1.23 -1.35 -20.68
N MET A 257 0.17 -0.55 -20.76
CA MET A 257 -0.81 -0.61 -21.85
C MET A 257 -0.16 -0.29 -23.19
N GLU A 258 -0.36 -1.18 -24.16
CA GLU A 258 0.09 -0.97 -25.53
C GLU A 258 -1.06 -0.57 -26.44
N LEU A 259 -0.73 0.09 -27.57
CA LEU A 259 -1.73 0.40 -28.59
C LEU A 259 -2.36 -0.86 -29.18
N ALA A 260 -1.63 -1.98 -29.20
CA ALA A 260 -2.12 -3.27 -29.67
C ALA A 260 -3.23 -3.86 -28.77
N ASP A 261 -3.28 -3.44 -27.50
CA ASP A 261 -4.32 -3.86 -26.55
C ASP A 261 -5.63 -3.10 -26.75
N CYS A 262 -5.60 -2.02 -27.55
CA CYS A 262 -6.74 -1.15 -27.80
C CYS A 262 -7.47 -1.54 -29.09
N PHE A 263 -8.79 -1.68 -29.04
CA PHE A 263 -9.60 -1.88 -30.24
C PHE A 263 -10.97 -1.21 -30.14
N PRO A 264 -11.56 -0.80 -31.28
CA PRO A 264 -12.93 -0.31 -31.30
C PRO A 264 -13.91 -1.48 -31.20
N LEU A 265 -14.91 -1.36 -30.34
CA LEU A 265 -16.06 -2.26 -30.25
C LEU A 265 -17.31 -1.55 -30.75
N ASP A 266 -18.00 -2.17 -31.71
CA ASP A 266 -19.23 -1.63 -32.26
C ASP A 266 -20.40 -1.86 -31.29
N LEU A 267 -21.15 -0.79 -31.02
CA LEU A 267 -22.33 -0.79 -30.16
C LEU A 267 -23.55 -0.38 -30.99
N PRO A 268 -24.11 -1.30 -31.78
CA PRO A 268 -25.22 -1.00 -32.70
C PRO A 268 -26.47 -0.52 -31.96
N ASN A 269 -26.61 -0.88 -30.68
CA ASN A 269 -27.74 -0.51 -29.84
C ASN A 269 -27.53 0.80 -29.06
N GLU A 270 -26.33 1.40 -29.10
CA GLU A 270 -26.04 2.66 -28.40
C GLU A 270 -25.89 3.87 -29.33
N GLY A 271 -26.06 5.06 -28.75
CA GLY A 271 -25.81 6.36 -29.41
C GLY A 271 -26.73 6.67 -30.61
N LEU A 272 -26.24 7.53 -31.51
CA LEU A 272 -27.00 8.09 -32.63
C LEU A 272 -27.34 7.00 -33.67
N LYS A 273 -28.64 6.81 -33.94
CA LYS A 273 -29.16 5.88 -34.95
C LYS A 273 -29.21 6.53 -36.33
N VAL A 274 -28.03 6.80 -36.90
CA VAL A 274 -27.91 7.40 -38.24
C VAL A 274 -27.45 6.33 -39.23
N PRO A 275 -28.06 6.22 -40.43
CA PRO A 275 -27.60 5.30 -41.46
C PRO A 275 -26.11 5.49 -41.77
N GLY A 276 -25.34 4.41 -41.78
CA GLY A 276 -23.89 4.43 -42.04
C GLY A 276 -23.02 4.85 -40.85
N TYR A 277 -23.61 5.15 -39.69
CA TYR A 277 -22.86 5.48 -38.47
C TYR A 277 -23.17 4.49 -37.33
N THR A 278 -22.15 3.78 -36.87
CA THR A 278 -22.24 2.91 -35.68
C THR A 278 -21.43 3.52 -34.55
N THR A 279 -22.05 3.69 -33.38
CA THR A 279 -21.36 4.09 -32.14
C THR A 279 -20.29 3.07 -31.80
N LYS A 280 -19.09 3.53 -31.48
CA LYS A 280 -17.97 2.66 -31.08
C LYS A 280 -17.50 3.00 -29.67
N ALA A 281 -17.22 1.97 -28.88
CA ALA A 281 -16.46 2.10 -27.64
C ALA A 281 -14.98 1.85 -27.90
N LEU A 282 -14.12 2.59 -27.22
CA LEU A 282 -12.71 2.23 -27.09
C LEU A 282 -12.63 1.14 -26.03
N VAL A 283 -12.15 -0.04 -26.40
CA VAL A 283 -11.92 -1.16 -25.48
C VAL A 283 -10.42 -1.38 -25.35
N VAL A 284 -9.97 -1.63 -24.12
CA VAL A 284 -8.61 -1.97 -23.76
C VAL A 284 -8.60 -3.35 -23.12
N VAL A 285 -7.76 -4.24 -23.63
CA VAL A 285 -7.48 -5.54 -23.02
C VAL A 285 -6.45 -5.38 -21.92
N MET A 286 -6.70 -5.99 -20.77
CA MET A 286 -5.74 -6.09 -19.67
C MET A 286 -5.58 -7.56 -19.31
N ASN A 287 -4.43 -8.12 -19.62
CA ASN A 287 -4.06 -9.48 -19.23
C ASN A 287 -2.93 -9.50 -18.18
N CYS A 288 -2.41 -8.33 -17.81
CA CYS A 288 -1.37 -8.18 -16.82
C CYS A 288 -1.70 -7.07 -15.83
N GLY A 289 -1.38 -7.31 -14.56
CA GLY A 289 -1.57 -6.33 -13.50
C GLY A 289 -1.17 -6.89 -12.15
N LYS A 290 -1.12 -6.02 -11.13
CA LYS A 290 -0.70 -6.42 -9.78
C LYS A 290 -1.54 -7.59 -9.22
N THR A 291 -2.85 -7.57 -9.47
CA THR A 291 -3.81 -8.60 -9.04
C THR A 291 -4.07 -9.66 -10.12
N ASN A 292 -3.55 -9.44 -11.33
CA ASN A 292 -3.74 -10.28 -12.49
C ASN A 292 -2.37 -10.66 -13.06
N GLN A 293 -1.66 -11.52 -12.32
CA GLN A 293 -0.29 -11.96 -12.67
C GLN A 293 -0.28 -13.14 -13.65
N HIS A 294 -1.44 -13.73 -13.93
CA HIS A 294 -1.56 -14.99 -14.64
C HIS A 294 -2.42 -14.88 -15.90
N GLY A 295 -2.48 -13.71 -16.54
CA GLY A 295 -3.07 -13.62 -17.88
C GLY A 295 -4.59 -13.62 -17.94
N ARG A 296 -5.31 -13.37 -16.83
CA ARG A 296 -6.79 -13.33 -16.90
C ARG A 296 -7.22 -12.19 -17.80
N MET A 297 -8.18 -12.43 -18.69
CA MET A 297 -8.66 -11.38 -19.58
C MET A 297 -9.59 -10.44 -18.83
N GLU A 298 -9.16 -9.20 -18.63
CA GLU A 298 -9.96 -8.09 -18.10
C GLU A 298 -10.12 -7.03 -19.20
N TYR A 299 -11.23 -6.30 -19.19
CA TYR A 299 -11.52 -5.27 -20.19
C TYR A 299 -11.83 -3.94 -19.52
N GLY A 300 -11.22 -2.88 -20.04
CA GLY A 300 -11.61 -1.49 -19.76
C GLY A 300 -12.29 -0.92 -21.00
N SER A 301 -13.36 -0.15 -20.84
CA SER A 301 -14.05 0.44 -21.98
C SER A 301 -14.44 1.89 -21.71
N ALA A 302 -14.37 2.73 -22.75
CA ALA A 302 -14.83 4.11 -22.69
C ALA A 302 -15.61 4.50 -23.94
N LEU A 303 -16.67 5.28 -23.74
CA LEU A 303 -17.45 5.91 -24.81
C LEU A 303 -16.94 7.33 -25.07
N ARG A 304 -17.35 7.89 -26.22
CA ARG A 304 -17.15 9.32 -26.47
C ARG A 304 -18.01 10.14 -25.52
N HIS A 305 -17.39 11.11 -24.86
CA HIS A 305 -18.09 12.01 -23.94
C HIS A 305 -18.75 13.16 -24.70
N ARG A 306 -19.88 13.68 -24.19
CA ARG A 306 -20.60 14.82 -24.79
C ARG A 306 -19.76 16.10 -24.81
N ASP A 307 -19.10 16.40 -23.70
CA ASP A 307 -18.09 17.47 -23.62
C ASP A 307 -16.74 16.95 -24.17
N PRO A 308 -16.21 17.54 -25.26
CA PRO A 308 -14.92 17.15 -25.83
C PRO A 308 -13.76 17.24 -24.84
N ARG A 309 -13.81 18.17 -23.88
CA ARG A 309 -12.74 18.38 -22.89
C ARG A 309 -12.66 17.24 -21.88
N SER A 310 -13.73 16.46 -21.73
CA SER A 310 -13.75 15.27 -20.87
C SER A 310 -13.67 13.96 -21.68
N CYS A 311 -13.50 14.04 -23.01
CA CYS A 311 -13.56 12.88 -23.89
C CYS A 311 -12.19 12.18 -24.00
N LEU A 312 -12.08 10.97 -23.45
CA LEU A 312 -10.86 10.15 -23.58
C LEU A 312 -10.51 9.86 -25.04
N VAL A 313 -11.48 9.47 -25.86
CA VAL A 313 -11.26 9.16 -27.27
C VAL A 313 -10.74 10.39 -28.03
N GLY A 314 -11.27 11.58 -27.72
CA GLY A 314 -10.81 12.84 -28.27
C GLY A 314 -9.38 13.18 -27.83
N ALA A 315 -9.09 13.08 -26.54
CA ALA A 315 -7.75 13.32 -26.00
C ALA A 315 -6.70 12.38 -26.61
N LEU A 316 -7.04 11.11 -26.79
CA LEU A 316 -6.18 10.10 -27.42
C LEU A 316 -5.91 10.45 -28.88
N ALA A 317 -6.92 10.89 -29.63
CA ALA A 317 -6.76 11.34 -31.01
C ALA A 317 -5.84 12.56 -31.14
N PHE A 318 -6.01 13.57 -30.28
CA PHE A 318 -5.14 14.75 -30.28
C PHE A 318 -3.70 14.42 -29.89
N TRP A 319 -3.49 13.56 -28.88
CA TRP A 319 -2.15 13.12 -28.52
C TRP A 319 -1.48 12.34 -29.64
N PHE A 320 -2.19 11.44 -30.34
CA PHE A 320 -1.66 10.73 -31.51
C PHE A 320 -1.34 11.66 -32.68
N PHE A 321 -2.21 12.62 -32.96
CA PHE A 321 -1.95 13.64 -33.97
C PHE A 321 -0.68 14.42 -33.64
N TRP A 322 -0.53 14.89 -32.41
CA TRP A 322 0.67 15.60 -31.97
C TRP A 322 1.92 14.73 -32.15
N ARG A 323 1.87 13.51 -31.62
CA ARG A 323 2.99 12.57 -31.60
C ARG A 323 3.48 12.15 -32.98
N TRP A 324 2.58 11.92 -33.93
CA TRP A 324 2.95 11.37 -35.24
C TRP A 324 2.98 12.41 -36.37
N GLN A 325 2.15 13.44 -36.30
CA GLN A 325 2.04 14.43 -37.38
C GLN A 325 2.82 15.71 -37.10
N VAL A 326 2.82 16.18 -35.85
CA VAL A 326 3.44 17.46 -35.45
C VAL A 326 4.91 17.25 -35.08
N GLU A 327 5.19 16.42 -34.06
CA GLU A 327 6.58 16.15 -33.63
C GLU A 327 7.36 15.38 -34.70
N ARG A 328 6.72 14.45 -35.40
CA ARG A 328 7.33 13.57 -36.42
C ARG A 328 8.54 12.77 -35.93
N ASP A 329 8.85 12.77 -34.64
CA ASP A 329 9.92 12.00 -34.01
C ASP A 329 9.81 10.50 -34.28
N ARG A 330 8.60 10.00 -34.57
CA ARG A 330 8.34 8.60 -34.92
C ARG A 330 7.33 8.50 -36.06
N LYS A 331 7.61 7.61 -37.02
CA LYS A 331 6.66 7.28 -38.09
C LYS A 331 5.39 6.66 -37.51
N VAL A 332 4.26 6.92 -38.16
CA VAL A 332 2.99 6.24 -37.86
C VAL A 332 3.23 4.71 -37.91
N PRO A 333 2.87 3.96 -36.84
CA PRO A 333 3.10 2.52 -36.80
C PRO A 333 2.37 1.82 -37.94
N ARG A 334 3.08 0.94 -38.65
CA ARG A 334 2.44 -0.01 -39.57
C ARG A 334 1.84 -1.14 -38.75
N LEU A 335 0.57 -0.99 -38.35
CA LEU A 335 -0.15 -2.08 -37.71
C LEU A 335 -0.40 -3.19 -38.74
N PRO A 336 -0.03 -4.44 -38.46
CA PRO A 336 -0.31 -5.53 -39.38
C PRO A 336 -1.82 -5.63 -39.61
N LYS A 337 -2.25 -5.65 -40.88
CA LYS A 337 -3.64 -5.93 -41.22
C LYS A 337 -3.98 -7.28 -40.61
N LYS A 338 -5.07 -7.36 -39.82
CA LYS A 338 -5.58 -8.63 -39.29
C LYS A 338 -5.59 -9.66 -40.41
N ARG A 339 -4.76 -10.70 -40.32
CA ARG A 339 -5.03 -11.95 -41.03
C ARG A 339 -6.33 -12.45 -40.41
N ARG A 340 -7.43 -12.39 -41.15
CA ARG A 340 -8.60 -13.20 -40.80
C ARG A 340 -8.07 -14.63 -40.82
N LEU A 341 -7.97 -15.25 -39.65
CA LEU A 341 -7.93 -16.70 -39.59
C LEU A 341 -9.26 -17.13 -40.20
N VAL A 342 -9.17 -17.72 -41.39
CA VAL A 342 -10.29 -18.35 -42.09
C VAL A 342 -10.69 -19.58 -41.29
#